data_AF-A0A495IVM7-F1
#
_entry.id   AF-A0A495IVM7-F1
#
_cell.length_a   1.000
_cell.length_b   1.000
_cell.length_c   1.000
_cell.angle_alpha   90.00
_cell.angle_beta   90.00
_cell.angle_gamma   90.00
#
_symmetry.space_group_name_H-M   'P 1'
#
loop_
_entity.id
_entity.type
_entity.pdbx_description
1 polymer ?
#
loop_
_entity_poly.entity_id
_entity_poly.type
_entity_poly.pdbx_seq_one_letter_code
_entity_poly.pdbx_strand_id
1 'polypeptide(L)'
;MSRDEFIEKILANGNGHFLESITILPFADYDDDCSTPLVKILNLDLSKISEEGKLVLEILEDDTEFPYRSNYQQMKFNILALCAVQDIFTGTIYNDYSIDAFAAQNYFYYEGLSLIREYFYAGFNNLLKASDHLVRTILEFNIRHCYFYWKCEETHSYKPITEYLKNGICPSNQVMINKFLPKDSFCKPIKAKIQALIQSLSNNSSHAFNPEHSIRSNGKMHFEYTVDSLLFWLNLNRVLSAVLWSYYISYPMLLHPKDIVSKWGYNPSLGLFISENHFKIFKRTLDQGDLQDFINYTANQQIVKDLNDYYVSMPELTEDEIRDTWKKEDSAYPETPFNGYVMVMANMRATREVMANRCTMVEASNTDQYPSILKDYGKYSFWKDNYSKFR
;
A
#
# COMPACT_ATOMS: atom_id res chain seq x y z
N MET A 1 1.83 36.28 12.30
CA MET A 1 1.65 35.17 13.24
C MET A 1 2.68 35.34 14.34
N SER A 2 2.23 35.56 15.57
CA SER A 2 3.10 35.63 16.75
C SER A 2 3.55 34.23 17.16
N ARG A 3 4.56 34.15 18.03
CA ARG A 3 5.03 32.88 18.60
C ARG A 3 3.93 32.14 19.35
N ASP A 4 3.14 32.86 20.13
CA ASP A 4 2.09 32.27 20.95
C ASP A 4 0.90 31.83 20.09
N GLU A 5 0.54 32.62 19.06
CA GLU A 5 -0.43 32.19 18.04
C GLU A 5 0.03 30.93 17.29
N PHE A 6 1.33 30.81 17.00
CA PHE A 6 1.90 29.62 16.37
C PHE A 6 1.85 28.39 17.30
N ILE A 7 2.20 28.56 18.58
CA ILE A 7 2.14 27.49 19.58
C ILE A 7 0.69 27.06 19.83
N GLU A 8 -0.23 28.00 20.03
CA GLU A 8 -1.65 27.71 20.20
C GLU A 8 -2.23 27.01 18.96
N LYS A 9 -1.85 27.45 17.75
CA LYS A 9 -2.27 26.78 16.51
C LYS A 9 -1.77 25.33 16.44
N ILE A 10 -0.53 25.04 16.86
CA ILE A 10 0.01 23.68 16.92
C ILE A 10 -0.77 22.83 17.93
N LEU A 11 -1.00 23.37 19.13
CA LEU A 11 -1.67 22.64 20.22
C LEU A 11 -3.17 22.45 19.95
N ALA A 12 -3.84 23.40 19.29
CA ALA A 12 -5.26 23.34 18.96
C ALA A 12 -5.56 22.45 17.74
N ASN A 13 -4.62 22.34 16.78
CA ASN A 13 -4.76 21.47 15.61
C ASN A 13 -4.59 19.97 15.92
N GLY A 14 -4.30 19.59 17.17
CA GLY A 14 -4.17 18.19 17.59
C GLY A 14 -5.46 17.36 17.48
N ASN A 15 -6.63 17.99 17.34
CA ASN A 15 -7.94 17.31 17.45
C ASN A 15 -8.64 17.02 16.10
N GLY A 16 -7.95 17.21 14.97
CA GLY A 16 -8.57 17.14 13.64
C GLY A 16 -7.88 16.16 12.70
N HIS A 17 -7.74 14.89 13.07
CA HIS A 17 -7.45 13.85 12.08
C HIS A 17 -8.71 13.60 11.25
N PHE A 18 -8.96 14.44 10.25
CA PHE A 18 -9.95 14.12 9.23
C PHE A 18 -9.46 12.89 8.46
N LEU A 19 -10.24 11.83 8.54
CA LEU A 19 -10.14 10.66 7.65
C LEU A 19 -10.57 11.12 6.25
N GLU A 20 -9.67 11.72 5.50
CA GLU A 20 -9.86 11.74 4.06
C GLU A 20 -9.71 10.28 3.58
N SER A 21 -10.65 9.78 2.77
CA SER A 21 -10.43 8.52 2.04
C SER A 21 -9.62 8.86 0.79
N ILE A 22 -8.54 8.13 0.56
CA ILE A 22 -7.37 8.66 -0.12
C ILE A 22 -7.05 7.87 -1.40
N THR A 23 -7.83 6.85 -1.79
CA THR A 23 -7.67 6.26 -3.15
C THR A 23 -8.97 5.68 -3.71
N ILE A 24 -9.78 6.57 -4.30
CA ILE A 24 -10.95 6.20 -5.09
C ILE A 24 -10.67 6.53 -6.55
N LEU A 25 -9.85 5.71 -7.21
CA LEU A 25 -9.70 5.82 -8.66
C LEU A 25 -10.66 4.86 -9.37
N PRO A 26 -11.52 5.38 -10.27
CA PRO A 26 -12.12 4.53 -11.29
C PRO A 26 -11.02 3.98 -12.19
N PHE A 27 -11.19 2.75 -12.64
CA PHE A 27 -10.35 2.17 -13.67
C PHE A 27 -10.59 2.97 -14.97
N ALA A 28 -9.59 3.69 -15.47
CA ALA A 28 -9.64 4.23 -16.82
C ALA A 28 -9.28 3.13 -17.83
N ASP A 29 -9.66 3.29 -19.10
CA ASP A 29 -9.08 2.48 -20.16
C ASP A 29 -7.62 2.88 -20.35
N TYR A 30 -6.73 2.08 -19.76
CA TYR A 30 -5.30 2.22 -19.91
C TYR A 30 -4.85 1.39 -21.10
N ASP A 31 -4.84 2.01 -22.28
CA ASP A 31 -4.33 1.37 -23.49
C ASP A 31 -2.81 1.30 -23.42
N ASP A 32 -2.05 2.39 -23.58
CA ASP A 32 -0.56 2.32 -23.59
C ASP A 32 0.17 3.17 -22.55
N ASP A 33 -0.41 4.28 -22.10
CA ASP A 33 0.17 5.17 -21.09
C ASP A 33 -0.71 5.29 -19.85
N CYS A 34 -0.10 5.51 -18.68
CA CYS A 34 -0.83 5.84 -17.46
C CYS A 34 -1.21 7.33 -17.49
N SER A 35 -2.32 7.64 -18.17
CA SER A 35 -2.83 9.01 -18.32
C SER A 35 -3.32 9.65 -17.02
N THR A 36 -3.62 8.85 -16.00
CA THR A 36 -4.08 9.38 -14.71
C THR A 36 -2.91 10.00 -13.95
N PRO A 37 -2.92 11.30 -13.61
CA PRO A 37 -1.81 11.95 -12.91
C PRO A 37 -1.52 11.30 -11.55
N LEU A 38 -0.25 11.26 -11.14
CA LEU A 38 0.16 10.69 -9.85
C LEU A 38 -0.60 11.29 -8.66
N VAL A 39 -0.85 12.60 -8.69
CA VAL A 39 -1.63 13.30 -7.66
C VAL A 39 -3.05 12.75 -7.53
N LYS A 40 -3.67 12.27 -8.61
CA LYS A 40 -4.96 11.60 -8.56
C LYS A 40 -4.82 10.15 -8.08
N ILE A 41 -3.79 9.43 -8.53
CA ILE A 41 -3.52 8.04 -8.11
C ILE A 41 -3.40 7.92 -6.59
N LEU A 42 -2.61 8.82 -6.00
CA LEU A 42 -2.32 8.79 -4.57
C LEU A 42 -3.20 9.74 -3.75
N ASN A 43 -4.11 10.48 -4.40
CA ASN A 43 -4.88 11.59 -3.81
C ASN A 43 -3.98 12.53 -2.99
N LEU A 44 -2.94 13.06 -3.64
CA LEU A 44 -2.00 13.99 -3.02
C LEU A 44 -2.62 15.38 -2.91
N ASP A 45 -2.50 15.97 -1.72
CA ASP A 45 -2.84 17.34 -1.43
C ASP A 45 -1.73 18.26 -1.95
N LEU A 46 -1.99 18.90 -3.09
CA LEU A 46 -1.06 19.85 -3.72
C LEU A 46 -0.68 21.03 -2.83
N SER A 47 -1.47 21.34 -1.78
CA SER A 47 -1.13 22.40 -0.83
C SER A 47 0.05 22.04 0.08
N LYS A 48 0.38 20.75 0.19
CA LYS A 48 1.54 20.23 0.93
C LYS A 48 2.80 20.13 0.09
N ILE A 49 2.75 20.55 -1.18
CA ILE A 49 3.88 20.53 -2.11
C ILE A 49 4.32 21.96 -2.39
N SER A 50 5.63 22.24 -2.28
CA SER A 50 6.24 23.52 -2.65
C SER A 50 5.98 23.88 -4.11
N GLU A 51 6.11 25.17 -4.46
CA GLU A 51 5.95 25.61 -5.85
C GLU A 51 6.98 24.95 -6.78
N GLU A 52 8.22 24.80 -6.33
CA GLU A 52 9.26 24.08 -7.06
C GLU A 52 8.93 22.59 -7.19
N GLY A 53 8.36 21.96 -6.16
CA GLY A 53 7.88 20.58 -6.21
C GLY A 53 6.75 20.37 -7.22
N LYS A 54 5.87 21.37 -7.39
CA LYS A 54 4.82 21.34 -8.42
C LYS A 54 5.42 21.43 -9.83
N LEU A 55 6.49 22.21 -10.03
CA LEU A 55 7.23 22.22 -11.30
C LEU A 55 7.89 20.86 -11.58
N VAL A 56 8.44 20.18 -10.56
CA VAL A 56 8.94 18.80 -10.71
C VAL A 56 7.82 17.88 -11.18
N LEU A 57 6.63 17.96 -10.56
CA LEU A 57 5.48 17.16 -10.96
C LEU A 57 5.04 17.45 -12.40
N GLU A 58 4.97 18.72 -12.79
CA GLU A 58 4.64 19.14 -14.17
C GLU A 58 5.63 18.54 -15.18
N ILE A 59 6.93 18.60 -14.91
CA ILE A 59 7.96 17.96 -15.75
C ILE A 59 7.70 16.45 -15.87
N LEU A 60 7.44 15.77 -14.74
CA LEU A 60 7.27 14.32 -14.75
C LEU A 60 5.97 13.87 -15.47
N GLU A 61 4.89 14.65 -15.38
CA GLU A 61 3.60 14.31 -15.97
C GLU A 61 3.49 14.75 -17.44
N ASP A 62 3.98 15.94 -17.78
CA ASP A 62 3.65 16.62 -19.04
C ASP A 62 4.82 16.69 -20.03
N ASP A 63 6.08 16.61 -19.58
CA ASP A 63 7.24 16.66 -20.48
C ASP A 63 7.40 15.34 -21.24
N THR A 64 6.98 15.36 -22.50
CA THR A 64 7.05 14.18 -23.38
C THR A 64 8.48 13.78 -23.75
N GLU A 65 9.43 14.70 -23.65
CA GLU A 65 10.86 14.50 -23.97
C GLU A 65 11.69 14.09 -22.74
N PHE A 66 11.07 14.00 -21.55
CA PHE A 66 11.76 13.60 -20.34
C PHE A 66 12.44 12.22 -20.49
N PRO A 67 13.77 12.10 -20.32
CA PRO A 67 14.51 10.88 -20.64
C PRO A 67 14.05 9.61 -19.90
N TYR A 68 13.46 9.76 -18.71
CA TYR A 68 12.99 8.66 -17.87
C TYR A 68 11.46 8.51 -17.87
N ARG A 69 10.77 9.07 -18.87
CA ARG A 69 9.31 9.03 -18.95
C ARG A 69 8.76 7.61 -18.90
N SER A 70 9.36 6.66 -19.60
CA SER A 70 8.93 5.24 -19.56
C SER A 70 9.04 4.64 -18.16
N ASN A 71 10.13 4.90 -17.45
CA ASN A 71 10.30 4.46 -16.06
C ASN A 71 9.30 5.13 -15.12
N TYR A 72 8.96 6.40 -15.35
CA TYR A 72 7.95 7.13 -14.57
C TYR A 72 6.55 6.56 -14.81
N GLN A 73 6.18 6.30 -16.07
CA GLN A 73 4.93 5.63 -16.43
C GLN A 73 4.84 4.24 -15.81
N GLN A 74 5.93 3.47 -15.84
CA GLN A 74 6.00 2.17 -15.19
C GLN A 74 5.78 2.26 -13.67
N MET A 75 6.38 3.25 -13.03
CA MET A 75 6.20 3.52 -11.60
C MET A 75 4.75 3.90 -11.29
N LYS A 76 4.10 4.73 -12.11
CA LYS A 76 2.65 5.03 -11.99
C LYS A 76 1.79 3.79 -12.12
N PHE A 77 2.04 2.92 -13.10
CA PHE A 77 1.35 1.64 -13.21
C PHE A 77 1.58 0.74 -11.99
N ASN A 78 2.78 0.72 -11.45
CA ASN A 78 3.09 -0.07 -10.25
C ASN A 78 2.34 0.44 -9.01
N ILE A 79 2.22 1.76 -8.83
CA ILE A 79 1.42 2.35 -7.76
C ILE A 79 -0.06 2.08 -7.99
N LEU A 80 -0.55 2.26 -9.22
CA LEU A 80 -1.94 2.03 -9.57
C LEU A 80 -2.34 0.56 -9.33
N ALA A 81 -1.46 -0.38 -9.70
CA ALA A 81 -1.62 -1.80 -9.38
C ALA A 81 -1.68 -2.01 -7.88
N LEU A 82 -0.75 -1.41 -7.12
CA LEU A 82 -0.77 -1.52 -5.67
C LEU A 82 -2.09 -1.01 -5.07
N CYS A 83 -2.63 0.10 -5.58
CA CYS A 83 -3.94 0.63 -5.21
C CYS A 83 -5.10 -0.32 -5.60
N ALA A 84 -5.00 -1.02 -6.73
CA ALA A 84 -6.01 -1.97 -7.19
C ALA A 84 -5.96 -3.32 -6.46
N VAL A 85 -4.81 -3.70 -5.90
CA VAL A 85 -4.64 -4.97 -5.16
C VAL A 85 -5.64 -5.08 -3.99
N GLN A 86 -6.04 -3.97 -3.35
CA GLN A 86 -6.98 -4.05 -2.22
C GLN A 86 -8.33 -4.70 -2.55
N ASP A 87 -8.70 -4.76 -3.83
CA ASP A 87 -9.97 -5.32 -4.28
C ASP A 87 -10.01 -6.85 -4.16
N ILE A 88 -8.84 -7.51 -4.13
CA ILE A 88 -8.72 -8.96 -3.91
C ILE A 88 -8.58 -9.33 -2.43
N PHE A 89 -8.50 -8.37 -1.51
CA PHE A 89 -8.42 -8.71 -0.10
C PHE A 89 -9.72 -9.35 0.36
N THR A 90 -9.60 -10.58 0.87
CA THR A 90 -10.70 -11.40 1.35
C THR A 90 -11.20 -10.88 2.71
N GLY A 91 -12.47 -11.15 3.00
CA GLY A 91 -13.11 -10.83 4.28
C GLY A 91 -13.50 -12.08 5.05
N THR A 92 -12.53 -12.92 5.39
CA THR A 92 -12.81 -14.23 6.02
C THR A 92 -13.30 -14.07 7.46
N ILE A 93 -14.47 -14.60 7.78
CA ILE A 93 -15.01 -14.57 9.14
C ILE A 93 -14.43 -15.76 9.94
N TYR A 94 -13.52 -15.47 10.86
CA TYR A 94 -12.98 -16.45 11.81
C TYR A 94 -13.78 -16.50 13.12
N ASN A 95 -13.54 -17.52 13.94
CA ASN A 95 -14.27 -17.73 15.20
C ASN A 95 -14.06 -16.61 16.24
N ASP A 96 -12.95 -15.90 16.16
CA ASP A 96 -12.59 -14.76 17.02
C ASP A 96 -12.92 -13.41 16.39
N TYR A 97 -13.83 -13.39 15.40
CA TYR A 97 -14.24 -12.19 14.71
C TYR A 97 -14.70 -11.08 15.68
N SER A 98 -14.12 -9.91 15.47
CA SER A 98 -14.65 -8.63 15.94
C SER A 98 -14.42 -7.60 14.84
N ILE A 99 -15.20 -6.51 14.83
CA ILE A 99 -15.05 -5.44 13.83
C ILE A 99 -13.61 -4.88 13.85
N ASP A 100 -13.04 -4.69 15.04
CA ASP A 100 -11.68 -4.16 15.19
C ASP A 100 -10.62 -5.15 14.71
N ALA A 101 -10.78 -6.45 15.01
CA ALA A 101 -9.87 -7.49 14.54
C ALA A 101 -9.93 -7.67 13.01
N PHE A 102 -11.13 -7.58 12.44
CA PHE A 102 -11.36 -7.62 11.00
C PHE A 102 -10.78 -6.39 10.30
N ALA A 103 -10.94 -5.21 10.88
CA ALA A 103 -10.36 -3.98 10.37
C ALA A 103 -8.82 -4.00 10.35
N ALA A 104 -8.22 -4.58 11.40
CA ALA A 104 -6.78 -4.68 11.55
C ALA A 104 -6.07 -5.50 10.46
N GLN A 105 -6.77 -6.40 9.76
CA GLN A 105 -6.14 -7.33 8.81
C GLN A 105 -5.42 -6.60 7.66
N ASN A 106 -5.94 -5.44 7.24
CA ASN A 106 -5.39 -4.63 6.15
C ASN A 106 -4.58 -3.42 6.64
N TYR A 107 -4.34 -3.32 7.95
CA TYR A 107 -3.66 -2.17 8.58
C TYR A 107 -2.35 -1.80 7.86
N PHE A 108 -1.44 -2.77 7.73
CA PHE A 108 -0.14 -2.54 7.11
C PHE A 108 -0.21 -2.15 5.64
N TYR A 109 -1.25 -2.59 4.92
CA TYR A 109 -1.44 -2.18 3.54
C TYR A 109 -1.76 -0.69 3.45
N TYR A 110 -2.74 -0.22 4.23
CA TYR A 110 -3.16 1.18 4.20
C TYR A 110 -2.11 2.12 4.77
N GLU A 111 -1.40 1.72 5.82
CA GLU A 111 -0.22 2.44 6.29
C GLU A 111 0.89 2.47 5.23
N GLY A 112 1.10 1.37 4.50
CA GLY A 112 2.03 1.32 3.38
C GLY A 112 1.69 2.33 2.28
N LEU A 113 0.39 2.49 1.94
CA LEU A 113 -0.07 3.52 1.02
C LEU A 113 0.14 4.94 1.57
N SER A 114 -0.09 5.15 2.87
CA SER A 114 0.18 6.42 3.53
C SER A 114 1.66 6.81 3.43
N LEU A 115 2.55 5.86 3.72
CA LEU A 115 4.01 6.06 3.60
C LEU A 115 4.46 6.36 2.18
N ILE A 116 3.80 5.79 1.16
CA ILE A 116 4.06 6.15 -0.24
C ILE A 116 3.69 7.61 -0.52
N ARG A 117 2.58 8.12 0.05
CA ARG A 117 2.21 9.53 -0.09
C ARG A 117 3.23 10.44 0.60
N GLU A 118 3.62 10.10 1.83
CA GLU A 118 4.69 10.80 2.56
C GLU A 118 6.01 10.79 1.80
N TYR A 119 6.34 9.67 1.14
CA TYR A 119 7.51 9.55 0.29
C TYR A 119 7.52 10.58 -0.84
N PHE A 120 6.37 10.79 -1.49
CA PHE A 120 6.21 11.79 -2.54
C PHE A 120 6.17 13.22 -1.98
N TYR A 121 5.49 13.47 -0.86
CA TYR A 121 5.55 14.79 -0.21
C TYR A 121 6.98 15.15 0.17
N ALA A 122 7.73 14.23 0.78
CA ALA A 122 9.13 14.44 1.13
C ALA A 122 9.98 14.69 -0.13
N GLY A 123 9.85 13.86 -1.17
CA GLY A 123 10.62 13.99 -2.40
C GLY A 123 10.34 15.29 -3.15
N PHE A 124 9.06 15.64 -3.35
CA PHE A 124 8.68 16.88 -4.03
C PHE A 124 9.07 18.13 -3.26
N ASN A 125 9.14 18.09 -1.93
CA ASN A 125 9.67 19.18 -1.09
C ASN A 125 11.20 19.10 -0.89
N ASN A 126 11.91 18.32 -1.72
CA ASN A 126 13.37 18.17 -1.71
C ASN A 126 13.95 17.61 -0.38
N LEU A 127 13.16 16.90 0.41
CA LEU A 127 13.56 16.17 1.61
C LEU A 127 14.02 14.74 1.25
N LEU A 128 14.98 14.64 0.32
CA LEU A 128 15.34 13.37 -0.35
C LEU A 128 15.78 12.28 0.63
N LYS A 129 16.50 12.62 1.70
CA LYS A 129 16.90 11.64 2.72
C LYS A 129 15.73 11.09 3.51
N ALA A 130 14.75 11.93 3.84
CA ALA A 130 13.52 11.46 4.49
C ALA A 130 12.76 10.51 3.55
N SER A 131 12.64 10.89 2.27
CA SER A 131 12.05 10.04 1.22
C SER A 131 12.77 8.69 1.12
N ASP A 132 14.10 8.66 1.02
CA ASP A 132 14.89 7.41 0.98
C ASP A 132 14.67 6.50 2.19
N HIS A 133 14.52 7.07 3.40
CA HIS A 133 14.26 6.30 4.61
C HIS A 133 12.89 5.60 4.60
N LEU A 134 11.88 6.21 3.97
CA LEU A 134 10.53 5.64 3.89
C LEU A 134 10.45 4.39 3.01
N VAL A 135 11.31 4.29 1.98
CA VAL A 135 11.34 3.16 1.03
C VAL A 135 11.52 1.81 1.74
N ARG A 136 12.34 1.78 2.80
CA ARG A 136 12.51 0.57 3.62
C ARG A 136 11.21 0.22 4.35
N THR A 137 10.63 1.18 5.04
CA THR A 137 9.41 0.97 5.84
C THR A 137 8.26 0.49 4.96
N ILE A 138 8.12 1.03 3.74
CA ILE A 138 7.14 0.58 2.74
C ILE A 138 7.29 -0.92 2.43
N LEU A 139 8.53 -1.38 2.19
CA LEU A 139 8.80 -2.80 1.93
C LEU A 139 8.52 -3.66 3.17
N GLU A 140 8.92 -3.21 4.36
CA GLU A 140 8.66 -3.92 5.61
C GLU A 140 7.16 -4.06 5.92
N PHE A 141 6.37 -3.02 5.62
CA PHE A 141 4.92 -3.04 5.81
C PHE A 141 4.25 -3.99 4.84
N ASN A 142 4.69 -4.06 3.58
CA ASN A 142 4.22 -5.08 2.65
C ASN A 142 4.51 -6.51 3.16
N ILE A 143 5.74 -6.76 3.64
CA ILE A 143 6.12 -8.07 4.19
C ILE A 143 5.23 -8.45 5.37
N ARG A 144 4.98 -7.50 6.27
CA ARG A 144 4.09 -7.71 7.42
C ARG A 144 2.67 -7.98 6.98
N HIS A 145 2.15 -7.23 6.01
CA HIS A 145 0.81 -7.45 5.48
C HIS A 145 0.65 -8.88 4.93
N CYS A 146 1.52 -9.31 4.00
CA CYS A 146 1.48 -10.66 3.45
C CYS A 146 1.69 -11.74 4.53
N TYR A 147 2.58 -11.50 5.48
CA TYR A 147 2.85 -12.45 6.56
C TYR A 147 1.66 -12.61 7.51
N PHE A 148 1.07 -11.53 7.99
CA PHE A 148 -0.06 -11.61 8.92
C PHE A 148 -1.33 -12.10 8.23
N TYR A 149 -1.54 -11.77 6.96
CA TYR A 149 -2.58 -12.40 6.15
C TYR A 149 -2.43 -13.93 6.13
N TRP A 150 -1.26 -14.42 5.69
CA TRP A 150 -0.94 -15.85 5.67
C TRP A 150 -1.08 -16.50 7.06
N LYS A 151 -0.63 -15.81 8.12
CA LYS A 151 -0.68 -16.34 9.48
C LYS A 151 -2.11 -16.44 10.01
N CYS A 152 -2.98 -15.50 9.68
CA CYS A 152 -4.40 -15.55 10.05
C CYS A 152 -5.11 -16.70 9.30
N GLU A 153 -4.79 -16.91 8.02
CA GLU A 153 -5.30 -18.07 7.26
C GLU A 153 -4.81 -19.40 7.84
N GLU A 154 -3.51 -19.52 8.15
CA GLU A 154 -2.92 -20.74 8.73
C GLU A 154 -3.54 -21.09 10.09
N THR A 155 -3.86 -20.08 10.90
CA THR A 155 -4.40 -20.27 12.26
C THR A 155 -5.91 -20.18 12.35
N HIS A 156 -6.59 -19.86 11.25
CA HIS A 156 -8.01 -19.55 11.19
C HIS A 156 -8.46 -18.55 12.29
N SER A 157 -7.67 -17.49 12.50
CA SER A 157 -7.86 -16.55 13.61
C SER A 157 -7.20 -15.20 13.33
N TYR A 158 -7.80 -14.12 13.82
CA TYR A 158 -7.23 -12.76 13.81
C TYR A 158 -6.33 -12.45 15.03
N LYS A 159 -6.15 -13.39 15.95
CA LYS A 159 -5.24 -13.25 17.10
C LYS A 159 -3.81 -12.83 16.71
N PRO A 160 -3.16 -13.39 15.66
CA PRO A 160 -1.78 -13.04 15.35
C PRO A 160 -1.58 -11.54 15.08
N ILE A 161 -2.48 -10.91 14.31
CA ILE A 161 -2.39 -9.49 14.00
C ILE A 161 -2.78 -8.61 15.20
N THR A 162 -3.83 -9.00 15.92
CA THR A 162 -4.30 -8.22 17.10
C THR A 162 -3.30 -8.28 18.27
N GLU A 163 -2.64 -9.41 18.49
CA GLU A 163 -1.55 -9.54 19.47
C GLU A 163 -0.32 -8.74 19.06
N TYR A 164 -0.01 -8.68 17.76
CA TYR A 164 1.06 -7.83 17.26
C TYR A 164 0.76 -6.35 17.54
N LEU A 165 -0.43 -5.87 17.18
CA LEU A 165 -0.80 -4.46 17.39
C LEU A 165 -0.72 -4.09 18.88
N LYS A 166 -1.17 -5.00 19.76
CA LYS A 166 -1.10 -4.79 21.21
C LYS A 166 0.31 -4.80 21.80
N ASN A 167 1.17 -5.71 21.35
CA ASN A 167 2.45 -6.00 22.03
C ASN A 167 3.68 -5.51 21.25
N GLY A 168 3.54 -5.17 19.97
CA GLY A 168 4.64 -4.80 19.06
C GLY A 168 5.60 -5.92 18.69
N ILE A 169 5.37 -7.16 19.14
CA ILE A 169 6.29 -8.29 18.96
C ILE A 169 6.08 -8.92 17.57
N CYS A 170 7.12 -8.89 16.72
CA CYS A 170 7.08 -9.42 15.37
C CYS A 170 8.35 -10.24 15.07
N PRO A 171 8.26 -11.35 14.30
CA PRO A 171 9.45 -12.00 13.76
C PRO A 171 10.27 -11.07 12.86
N SER A 172 11.54 -11.41 12.61
CA SER A 172 12.35 -10.65 11.66
C SER A 172 11.79 -10.77 10.23
N ASN A 173 12.05 -9.76 9.38
CA ASN A 173 11.61 -9.76 7.99
C ASN A 173 12.04 -11.04 7.25
N GLN A 174 13.26 -11.51 7.48
CA GLN A 174 13.77 -12.76 6.92
C GLN A 174 12.89 -13.96 7.30
N VAL A 175 12.50 -14.06 8.58
CA VAL A 175 11.64 -15.14 9.06
C VAL A 175 10.25 -15.04 8.45
N MET A 176 9.67 -13.84 8.39
CA MET A 176 8.36 -13.60 7.77
C MET A 176 8.34 -14.02 6.31
N ILE A 177 9.29 -13.54 5.50
CA ILE A 177 9.43 -13.90 4.07
C ILE A 177 9.58 -15.41 3.90
N ASN A 178 10.38 -16.07 4.75
CA ASN A 178 10.58 -17.52 4.71
C ASN A 178 9.31 -18.32 5.01
N LYS A 179 8.31 -17.71 5.64
CA LYS A 179 7.06 -18.33 6.07
C LYS A 179 5.96 -18.18 5.02
N PHE A 180 5.69 -16.95 4.57
CA PHE A 180 4.56 -16.71 3.66
C PHE A 180 4.91 -16.97 2.19
N LEU A 181 6.17 -16.83 1.76
CA LEU A 181 6.55 -17.21 0.41
C LEU A 181 6.84 -18.72 0.31
N PRO A 182 6.26 -19.41 -0.69
CA PRO A 182 6.57 -20.80 -0.98
C PRO A 182 8.06 -21.07 -1.20
N LYS A 183 8.49 -22.31 -0.95
CA LYS A 183 9.90 -22.76 -1.07
C LYS A 183 10.24 -23.35 -2.44
N ASP A 184 9.30 -23.32 -3.38
CA ASP A 184 9.47 -23.86 -4.72
C ASP A 184 10.48 -23.05 -5.56
N SER A 185 10.84 -23.57 -6.73
CA SER A 185 11.83 -22.95 -7.62
C SER A 185 11.39 -21.59 -8.17
N PHE A 186 10.08 -21.36 -8.30
CA PHE A 186 9.53 -20.10 -8.83
C PHE A 186 9.68 -18.97 -7.81
N CYS A 187 9.39 -19.23 -6.53
CA CYS A 187 9.46 -18.22 -5.47
C CYS A 187 10.88 -17.92 -4.95
N LYS A 188 11.85 -18.82 -5.16
CA LYS A 188 13.26 -18.62 -4.76
C LYS A 188 13.89 -17.31 -5.25
N PRO A 189 13.86 -16.96 -6.56
CA PRO A 189 14.44 -15.71 -7.05
C PRO A 189 13.72 -14.47 -6.48
N ILE A 190 12.40 -14.52 -6.35
CA ILE A 190 11.58 -13.41 -5.80
C ILE A 190 11.99 -13.13 -4.36
N LYS A 191 12.09 -14.20 -3.57
CA LYS A 191 12.58 -14.14 -2.20
C LYS A 191 14.00 -13.58 -2.09
N ALA A 192 14.92 -14.04 -2.94
CA ALA A 192 16.29 -13.52 -2.97
C ALA A 192 16.33 -12.03 -3.28
N LYS A 193 15.52 -11.55 -4.24
CA LYS A 193 15.38 -10.13 -4.57
C LYS A 193 14.88 -9.31 -3.39
N ILE A 194 13.79 -9.74 -2.72
CA ILE A 194 13.25 -9.04 -1.55
C ILE A 194 14.30 -8.94 -0.45
N GLN A 195 14.99 -10.04 -0.15
CA GLN A 195 16.01 -10.08 0.90
C GLN A 195 17.21 -9.19 0.58
N ALA A 196 17.66 -9.18 -0.69
CA ALA A 196 18.71 -8.28 -1.15
C ALA A 196 18.29 -6.80 -1.06
N LEU A 197 17.03 -6.48 -1.40
CA LEU A 197 16.49 -5.12 -1.26
C LEU A 197 16.47 -4.67 0.21
N ILE A 198 15.98 -5.51 1.13
CA ILE A 198 15.99 -5.17 2.57
C ILE A 198 17.40 -4.94 3.07
N GLN A 199 18.35 -5.80 2.70
CA GLN A 199 19.74 -5.64 3.13
C GLN A 199 20.34 -4.34 2.60
N SER A 200 20.12 -4.03 1.32
CA SER A 200 20.58 -2.79 0.68
C SER A 200 19.97 -1.56 1.35
N LEU A 201 18.64 -1.54 1.53
CA LEU A 201 17.93 -0.45 2.20
C LEU A 201 18.33 -0.31 3.66
N SER A 202 18.61 -1.42 4.36
CA SER A 202 19.12 -1.39 5.74
C SER A 202 20.51 -0.77 5.81
N ASN A 203 21.41 -1.09 4.88
CA ASN A 203 22.73 -0.46 4.83
C ASN A 203 22.64 1.05 4.57
N ASN A 204 21.65 1.48 3.78
CA ASN A 204 21.44 2.89 3.46
C ASN A 204 20.71 3.67 4.57
N SER A 205 19.88 2.99 5.38
CA SER A 205 19.01 3.62 6.40
C SER A 205 19.47 3.41 7.84
N SER A 206 20.24 2.37 8.15
CA SER A 206 20.61 1.97 9.51
C SER A 206 22.13 1.98 9.72
N HIS A 207 22.61 3.12 10.20
CA HIS A 207 23.62 3.24 11.27
C HIS A 207 25.04 2.68 11.14
N ALA A 208 25.45 2.03 10.06
CA ALA A 208 26.88 2.00 9.74
C ALA A 208 27.20 3.26 8.96
N PHE A 209 27.98 4.18 9.55
CA PHE A 209 28.53 5.35 8.88
C PHE A 209 29.30 4.88 7.63
N ASN A 210 28.63 4.73 6.48
CA ASN A 210 29.32 4.69 5.21
C ASN A 210 29.65 6.15 4.87
N PRO A 211 30.93 6.54 4.80
CA PRO A 211 31.31 7.90 4.44
C PRO A 211 30.67 8.37 3.13
N GLU A 212 30.29 7.49 2.21
CA GLU A 212 29.61 7.86 0.96
C GLU A 212 28.15 8.34 1.16
N HIS A 213 27.53 8.01 2.28
CA HIS A 213 26.14 8.39 2.61
C HIS A 213 26.08 9.52 3.64
N SER A 214 27.24 9.99 4.11
CA SER A 214 27.31 11.11 5.05
C SER A 214 26.90 12.41 4.34
N ILE A 215 25.94 13.11 4.93
CA ILE A 215 25.52 14.45 4.49
C ILE A 215 26.72 15.44 4.58
N ARG A 216 27.71 15.15 5.44
CA ARG A 216 28.93 15.99 5.59
C ARG A 216 29.98 15.76 4.50
N SER A 217 30.08 14.54 3.95
CA SER A 217 31.02 14.23 2.86
C SER A 217 30.46 14.57 1.48
N ASN A 218 29.13 14.51 1.31
CA ASN A 218 28.42 15.10 0.17
C ASN A 218 28.25 16.63 0.30
N GLY A 219 28.83 17.23 1.35
CA GLY A 219 29.34 18.61 1.34
C GLY A 219 28.33 19.75 1.38
N LYS A 220 27.04 19.56 1.12
CA LYS A 220 26.03 20.63 1.20
C LYS A 220 24.68 20.06 1.65
N MET A 221 24.00 20.76 2.56
CA MET A 221 22.54 20.65 2.61
C MET A 221 22.03 21.22 1.29
N HIS A 222 21.76 20.37 0.32
CA HIS A 222 21.16 20.76 -0.94
C HIS A 222 19.68 21.05 -0.70
N PHE A 223 19.38 22.27 -0.26
CA PHE A 223 18.01 22.79 -0.27
C PHE A 223 17.56 23.14 -1.69
N GLU A 224 18.52 23.29 -2.61
CA GLU A 224 18.28 23.50 -4.04
C GLU A 224 17.86 22.20 -4.73
N TYR A 225 16.97 22.31 -5.71
CA TYR A 225 16.55 21.19 -6.54
C TYR A 225 17.68 20.79 -7.49
N THR A 226 17.94 19.50 -7.58
CA THR A 226 18.94 18.91 -8.47
C THR A 226 18.31 17.85 -9.36
N VAL A 227 19.12 17.23 -10.22
CA VAL A 227 18.69 16.05 -11.00
C VAL A 227 18.24 14.92 -10.06
N ASP A 228 18.86 14.76 -8.90
CA ASP A 228 18.44 13.76 -7.91
C ASP A 228 17.03 14.06 -7.39
N SER A 229 16.68 15.34 -7.24
CA SER A 229 15.33 15.78 -6.87
C SER A 229 14.28 15.46 -7.95
N LEU A 230 14.68 15.39 -9.22
CA LEU A 230 13.80 14.95 -10.32
C LEU A 230 13.65 13.43 -10.38
N LEU A 231 14.65 12.69 -9.90
CA LEU A 231 14.77 11.24 -10.08
C LEU A 231 14.52 10.42 -8.81
N PHE A 232 14.19 11.05 -7.68
CA PHE A 232 14.07 10.39 -6.38
C PHE A 232 13.17 9.14 -6.44
N TRP A 233 12.04 9.23 -7.17
CA TRP A 233 11.02 8.19 -7.35
C TRP A 233 11.53 6.87 -7.94
N LEU A 234 12.70 6.86 -8.59
CA LEU A 234 13.34 5.63 -9.07
C LEU A 234 13.64 4.65 -7.94
N ASN A 235 13.99 5.16 -6.75
CA ASN A 235 14.25 4.32 -5.57
C ASN A 235 13.00 3.55 -5.15
N LEU A 236 11.83 4.22 -5.14
CA LEU A 236 10.56 3.57 -4.85
C LEU A 236 10.21 2.53 -5.93
N ASN A 237 10.41 2.84 -7.20
CA ASN A 237 10.06 1.93 -8.30
C ASN A 237 10.74 0.54 -8.16
N ARG A 238 11.99 0.52 -7.70
CA ARG A 238 12.72 -0.74 -7.43
C ARG A 238 12.02 -1.60 -6.37
N VAL A 239 11.44 -0.97 -5.35
CA VAL A 239 10.72 -1.64 -4.27
C VAL A 239 9.32 -2.08 -4.69
N LEU A 240 8.59 -1.25 -5.45
CA LEU A 240 7.22 -1.55 -5.87
C LEU A 240 7.11 -2.88 -6.62
N SER A 241 8.08 -3.21 -7.48
CA SER A 241 8.09 -4.51 -8.18
C SER A 241 8.13 -5.70 -7.20
N ALA A 242 8.91 -5.62 -6.13
CA ALA A 242 9.02 -6.68 -5.13
C ALA A 242 7.76 -6.78 -4.26
N VAL A 243 7.14 -5.63 -3.97
CA VAL A 243 5.85 -5.53 -3.28
C VAL A 243 4.75 -6.21 -4.10
N LEU A 244 4.63 -5.87 -5.39
CA LEU A 244 3.63 -6.44 -6.30
C LEU A 244 3.82 -7.94 -6.51
N TRP A 245 5.06 -8.42 -6.67
CA TRP A 245 5.34 -9.85 -6.79
C TRP A 245 4.89 -10.63 -5.56
N SER A 246 5.06 -10.05 -4.36
CA SER A 246 4.56 -10.66 -3.11
C SER A 246 3.03 -10.76 -3.15
N TYR A 247 2.33 -9.74 -3.66
CA TYR A 247 0.88 -9.79 -3.84
C TYR A 247 0.42 -10.79 -4.89
N TYR A 248 1.09 -10.90 -6.04
CA TYR A 248 0.74 -11.88 -7.07
C TYR A 248 0.90 -13.33 -6.60
N ILE A 249 1.83 -13.59 -5.69
CA ILE A 249 1.98 -14.91 -5.05
C ILE A 249 0.91 -15.12 -3.98
N SER A 250 0.70 -14.14 -3.10
CA SER A 250 -0.25 -14.27 -1.98
C SER A 250 -1.71 -14.26 -2.42
N TYR A 251 -2.02 -13.59 -3.54
CA TYR A 251 -3.37 -13.43 -4.08
C TYR A 251 -3.38 -13.81 -5.56
N PRO A 252 -3.32 -15.12 -5.89
CA PRO A 252 -3.11 -15.59 -7.25
C PRO A 252 -4.24 -15.16 -8.21
N MET A 253 -5.46 -14.95 -7.70
CA MET A 253 -6.61 -14.50 -8.49
C MET A 253 -6.42 -13.13 -9.16
N LEU A 254 -5.44 -12.32 -8.73
CA LEU A 254 -5.03 -11.07 -9.40
C LEU A 254 -4.61 -11.27 -10.87
N LEU A 255 -4.29 -12.50 -11.28
CA LEU A 255 -3.85 -12.84 -12.64
C LEU A 255 -4.88 -13.67 -13.43
N HIS A 256 -6.08 -13.87 -12.87
CA HIS A 256 -7.15 -14.67 -13.45
C HIS A 256 -8.45 -13.86 -13.48
N PRO A 257 -8.56 -12.84 -14.35
CA PRO A 257 -9.73 -11.98 -14.41
C PRO A 257 -11.02 -12.73 -14.75
N LYS A 258 -12.14 -12.18 -14.30
CA LYS A 258 -13.49 -12.68 -14.50
C LYS A 258 -14.46 -11.57 -14.87
N ASP A 259 -15.56 -11.94 -15.53
CA ASP A 259 -16.69 -11.05 -15.69
C ASP A 259 -17.57 -11.11 -14.43
N ILE A 260 -17.23 -10.25 -13.47
CA ILE A 260 -17.89 -10.21 -12.16
C ILE A 260 -19.34 -9.73 -12.30
N VAL A 261 -19.59 -8.77 -13.19
CA VAL A 261 -20.91 -8.13 -13.29
C VAL A 261 -21.93 -9.07 -13.90
N SER A 262 -21.55 -9.87 -14.90
CA SER A 262 -22.48 -10.87 -15.47
C SER A 262 -22.86 -11.98 -14.51
N LYS A 263 -22.07 -12.26 -13.46
CA LYS A 263 -22.41 -13.28 -12.45
C LYS A 263 -23.11 -12.73 -11.20
N TRP A 264 -22.77 -11.51 -10.78
CA TRP A 264 -23.20 -10.98 -9.47
C TRP A 264 -23.82 -9.58 -9.53
N GLY A 265 -23.91 -8.97 -10.72
CA GLY A 265 -24.39 -7.61 -10.89
C GLY A 265 -23.57 -6.62 -10.05
N TYR A 266 -24.27 -5.78 -9.28
CA TYR A 266 -23.67 -4.77 -8.39
C TYR A 266 -23.49 -5.25 -6.95
N ASN A 267 -23.62 -6.56 -6.69
CA ASN A 267 -23.31 -7.20 -5.41
C ASN A 267 -22.16 -8.21 -5.56
N PRO A 268 -20.97 -7.77 -5.97
CA PRO A 268 -19.86 -8.66 -6.32
C PRO A 268 -19.38 -9.47 -5.12
N SER A 269 -18.87 -10.68 -5.39
CA SER A 269 -18.15 -11.49 -4.40
C SER A 269 -16.78 -10.85 -4.07
N LEU A 270 -16.78 -9.90 -3.12
CA LEU A 270 -15.62 -9.09 -2.77
C LEU A 270 -14.43 -9.96 -2.30
N GLY A 271 -13.24 -9.65 -2.81
CA GLY A 271 -12.01 -10.34 -2.42
C GLY A 271 -11.78 -11.71 -3.08
N LEU A 272 -12.68 -12.18 -3.95
CA LEU A 272 -12.50 -13.48 -4.62
C LEU A 272 -12.06 -13.35 -6.07
N PHE A 273 -12.53 -12.31 -6.75
CA PHE A 273 -12.33 -12.12 -8.19
C PHE A 273 -11.90 -10.69 -8.49
N ILE A 274 -11.19 -10.53 -9.60
CA ILE A 274 -10.91 -9.24 -10.23
C ILE A 274 -11.52 -9.20 -11.63
N SER A 275 -11.80 -8.00 -12.12
CA SER A 275 -12.27 -7.81 -13.50
C SER A 275 -11.11 -7.68 -14.49
N GLU A 276 -11.41 -7.83 -15.78
CA GLU A 276 -10.46 -7.56 -16.88
C GLU A 276 -9.78 -6.19 -16.77
N ASN A 277 -10.50 -5.18 -16.28
CA ASN A 277 -9.94 -3.84 -16.12
C ASN A 277 -8.91 -3.74 -14.99
N HIS A 278 -9.00 -4.58 -13.95
CA HIS A 278 -7.90 -4.69 -12.98
C HIS A 278 -6.71 -5.38 -13.64
N PHE A 279 -6.96 -6.45 -14.38
CA PHE A 279 -5.91 -7.24 -15.01
C PHE A 279 -5.12 -6.44 -16.06
N LYS A 280 -5.77 -5.53 -16.80
CA LYS A 280 -5.08 -4.55 -17.67
C LYS A 280 -3.99 -3.77 -16.92
N ILE A 281 -4.25 -3.37 -15.68
CA ILE A 281 -3.26 -2.66 -14.84
C ILE A 281 -2.14 -3.61 -14.42
N PHE A 282 -2.47 -4.79 -13.89
CA PHE A 282 -1.46 -5.77 -13.42
C PHE A 282 -0.54 -6.24 -14.56
N LYS A 283 -1.10 -6.45 -15.76
CA LYS A 283 -0.36 -6.78 -16.98
C LYS A 283 0.71 -5.74 -17.31
N ARG A 284 0.49 -4.46 -16.99
CA ARG A 284 1.46 -3.37 -17.23
C ARG A 284 2.58 -3.31 -16.19
N THR A 285 2.54 -4.12 -15.14
CA THR A 285 3.59 -4.16 -14.09
C THR A 285 4.65 -5.25 -14.27
N LEU A 286 4.44 -6.12 -15.26
CA LEU A 286 5.29 -7.25 -15.59
C LEU A 286 5.62 -7.20 -17.08
N ASP A 287 6.85 -7.57 -17.42
CA ASP A 287 7.19 -7.84 -18.81
C ASP A 287 6.43 -9.10 -19.29
N GLN A 288 6.25 -9.25 -20.60
CA GLN A 288 5.41 -10.31 -21.17
C GLN A 288 5.86 -11.73 -20.75
N GLY A 289 7.17 -11.97 -20.65
CA GLY A 289 7.73 -13.25 -20.19
C GLY A 289 7.37 -13.52 -18.72
N ASP A 290 7.67 -12.57 -17.84
CA ASP A 290 7.36 -12.66 -16.42
C ASP A 290 5.85 -12.86 -16.19
N LEU A 291 5.00 -12.11 -16.88
CA LEU A 291 3.55 -12.26 -16.79
C LEU A 291 3.10 -13.69 -17.08
N GLN A 292 3.61 -14.29 -18.16
CA GLN A 292 3.24 -15.65 -18.54
C GLN A 292 3.72 -16.66 -17.49
N ASP A 293 4.92 -16.47 -16.93
CA ASP A 293 5.47 -17.31 -15.88
C ASP A 293 4.63 -17.24 -14.60
N PHE A 294 4.22 -16.04 -14.19
CA PHE A 294 3.31 -15.83 -13.05
C PHE A 294 1.92 -16.44 -13.27
N ILE A 295 1.32 -16.26 -14.46
CA ILE A 295 0.02 -16.88 -14.80
C ILE A 295 0.13 -18.41 -14.73
N ASN A 296 1.17 -18.99 -15.34
CA ASN A 296 1.38 -20.43 -15.35
C ASN A 296 1.60 -20.98 -13.93
N TYR A 297 2.37 -20.27 -13.11
CA TYR A 297 2.60 -20.64 -11.72
C TYR A 297 1.29 -20.62 -10.91
N THR A 298 0.54 -19.53 -11.00
CA THR A 298 -0.69 -19.33 -10.21
C THR A 298 -1.85 -20.24 -10.66
N ALA A 299 -1.97 -20.54 -11.96
CA ALA A 299 -3.00 -21.44 -12.50
C ALA A 299 -2.97 -22.86 -11.88
N ASN A 300 -1.80 -23.29 -11.40
CA ASN A 300 -1.64 -24.61 -10.79
C ASN A 300 -2.06 -24.65 -9.31
N GLN A 301 -2.29 -23.50 -8.67
CA GLN A 301 -2.67 -23.44 -7.27
C GLN A 301 -4.12 -23.86 -7.06
N GLN A 302 -4.37 -24.58 -5.96
CA GLN A 302 -5.69 -25.15 -5.67
C GLN A 302 -6.77 -24.06 -5.53
N ILE A 303 -6.45 -22.95 -4.86
CA ILE A 303 -7.38 -21.83 -4.67
C ILE A 303 -7.89 -21.24 -6.00
N VAL A 304 -7.03 -21.19 -7.04
CA VAL A 304 -7.43 -20.71 -8.36
C VAL A 304 -8.37 -21.70 -9.04
N LYS A 305 -8.10 -23.00 -8.92
CA LYS A 305 -8.97 -24.06 -9.46
C LYS A 305 -10.35 -24.03 -8.80
N ASP A 306 -10.37 -24.01 -7.46
CA ASP A 306 -11.61 -23.98 -6.68
C ASP A 306 -12.46 -22.75 -7.00
N LEU A 307 -11.85 -21.56 -7.10
CA LEU A 307 -12.57 -20.33 -7.43
C LEU A 307 -13.02 -20.28 -8.89
N ASN A 308 -12.25 -20.87 -9.82
CA ASN A 308 -12.68 -21.02 -11.21
C ASN A 308 -13.88 -21.97 -11.32
N ASP A 309 -13.86 -23.11 -10.64
CA ASP A 309 -14.96 -24.06 -10.62
C ASP A 309 -16.22 -23.42 -10.01
N TYR A 310 -16.06 -22.67 -8.91
CA TYR A 310 -17.13 -21.88 -8.31
C TYR A 310 -17.70 -20.85 -9.29
N TYR A 311 -16.86 -20.06 -9.97
CA TYR A 311 -17.30 -19.09 -10.96
C TYR A 311 -18.11 -19.73 -12.11
N VAL A 312 -17.63 -20.87 -12.63
CA VAL A 312 -18.29 -21.61 -13.72
C VAL A 312 -19.63 -22.19 -13.25
N SER A 313 -19.72 -22.60 -11.99
CA SER A 313 -20.96 -23.14 -11.42
C SER A 313 -22.08 -22.10 -11.27
N MET A 314 -21.75 -20.80 -11.27
CA MET A 314 -22.74 -19.73 -11.12
C MET A 314 -23.40 -19.41 -12.47
N PRO A 315 -24.74 -19.23 -12.52
CA PRO A 315 -25.43 -18.81 -13.73
C PRO A 315 -25.04 -17.37 -14.11
N GLU A 316 -25.16 -17.04 -15.40
CA GLU A 316 -25.09 -15.64 -15.84
C GLU A 316 -26.43 -14.97 -15.60
N LEU A 317 -26.38 -13.74 -15.10
CA LEU A 317 -27.52 -12.87 -14.91
C LEU A 317 -27.89 -12.21 -16.23
N THR A 318 -29.18 -12.09 -16.48
CA THR A 318 -29.74 -11.25 -17.55
C THR A 318 -29.54 -9.75 -17.25
N GLU A 319 -29.67 -8.90 -18.26
CA GLU A 319 -29.54 -7.44 -18.07
C GLU A 319 -30.55 -6.87 -17.05
N ASP A 320 -31.76 -7.42 -17.01
CA ASP A 320 -32.80 -7.04 -16.05
C ASP A 320 -32.43 -7.47 -14.63
N GLU A 321 -31.91 -8.69 -14.46
CA GLU A 321 -31.42 -9.16 -13.15
C GLU A 321 -30.23 -8.34 -12.66
N ILE A 322 -29.29 -7.98 -13.55
CA ILE A 322 -28.18 -7.07 -13.21
C ILE A 322 -28.73 -5.72 -12.77
N ARG A 323 -29.71 -5.16 -13.50
CA ARG A 323 -30.34 -3.89 -13.16
C ARG A 323 -31.00 -3.94 -11.78
N ASP A 324 -31.69 -5.02 -11.46
CA ASP A 324 -32.37 -5.23 -10.18
C ASP A 324 -31.41 -5.35 -8.98
N THR A 325 -30.14 -5.67 -9.23
CA THR A 325 -29.12 -5.66 -8.16
C THR A 325 -28.69 -4.24 -7.75
N TRP A 326 -29.04 -3.20 -8.52
CA TRP A 326 -28.72 -1.80 -8.19
C TRP A 326 -29.68 -1.29 -7.11
N LYS A 327 -29.22 -1.28 -5.86
CA LYS A 327 -30.03 -0.91 -4.68
C LYS A 327 -29.70 0.46 -4.08
N LYS A 328 -28.94 1.31 -4.75
CA LYS A 328 -28.55 2.62 -4.19
C LYS A 328 -29.71 3.61 -4.29
N GLU A 329 -30.37 3.84 -3.16
CA GLU A 329 -31.48 4.80 -3.01
C GLU A 329 -31.12 6.24 -3.42
N ASP A 330 -29.82 6.59 -3.37
CA ASP A 330 -29.33 7.97 -3.56
C ASP A 330 -28.63 8.25 -4.91
N SER A 331 -28.65 7.32 -5.88
CA SER A 331 -27.96 7.53 -7.16
C SER A 331 -28.72 7.02 -8.37
N ALA A 332 -28.71 7.82 -9.44
CA ALA A 332 -29.23 7.41 -10.74
C ALA A 332 -28.59 6.09 -11.20
N TYR A 333 -29.34 5.32 -11.99
CA TYR A 333 -28.82 4.09 -12.59
C TYR A 333 -27.58 4.43 -13.44
N PRO A 334 -26.48 3.67 -13.31
CA PRO A 334 -25.25 3.97 -14.01
C PRO A 334 -25.42 3.87 -15.54
N GLU A 335 -24.72 4.70 -16.28
CA GLU A 335 -24.75 4.70 -17.75
C GLU A 335 -24.31 3.36 -18.36
N THR A 336 -23.40 2.67 -17.68
CA THR A 336 -22.92 1.34 -18.06
C THR A 336 -22.81 0.43 -16.84
N PRO A 337 -22.94 -0.91 -17.00
CA PRO A 337 -22.73 -1.85 -15.90
C PRO A 337 -21.35 -1.73 -15.26
N PHE A 338 -20.34 -1.38 -16.05
CA PHE A 338 -19.00 -1.12 -15.55
C PHE A 338 -18.95 0.11 -14.63
N ASN A 339 -19.57 1.23 -15.00
CA ASN A 339 -19.59 2.43 -14.17
C ASN A 339 -20.23 2.14 -12.80
N GLY A 340 -21.30 1.35 -12.77
CA GLY A 340 -21.92 0.93 -11.51
C GLY A 340 -20.99 0.05 -10.67
N TYR A 341 -20.32 -0.93 -11.29
CA TYR A 341 -19.33 -1.76 -10.60
C TYR A 341 -18.20 -0.93 -9.99
N VAL A 342 -17.67 0.03 -10.75
CA VAL A 342 -16.64 0.96 -10.27
C VAL A 342 -17.12 1.77 -9.07
N MET A 343 -18.36 2.26 -9.08
CA MET A 343 -18.95 2.97 -7.94
C MET A 343 -19.15 2.09 -6.70
N VAL A 344 -19.39 0.80 -6.87
CA VAL A 344 -19.45 -0.18 -5.77
C VAL A 344 -18.05 -0.38 -5.19
N MET A 345 -17.06 -0.67 -6.03
CA MET A 345 -15.68 -0.87 -5.59
C MET A 345 -15.11 0.38 -4.91
N ALA A 346 -15.36 1.57 -5.46
CA ALA A 346 -15.03 2.85 -4.86
C ALA A 346 -15.51 2.97 -3.41
N ASN A 347 -16.79 2.65 -3.17
CA ASN A 347 -17.38 2.70 -1.83
C ASN A 347 -16.76 1.65 -0.89
N MET A 348 -16.46 0.45 -1.42
CA MET A 348 -15.82 -0.61 -0.64
C MET A 348 -14.40 -0.26 -0.23
N ARG A 349 -13.61 0.32 -1.14
CA ARG A 349 -12.25 0.81 -0.85
C ARG A 349 -12.27 1.88 0.25
N ALA A 350 -13.17 2.86 0.13
CA ALA A 350 -13.33 3.91 1.13
C ALA A 350 -13.71 3.33 2.50
N THR A 351 -14.66 2.39 2.54
CA THR A 351 -15.08 1.73 3.77
C THR A 351 -13.94 0.94 4.41
N ARG A 352 -13.18 0.17 3.62
CA ARG A 352 -12.04 -0.62 4.12
C ARG A 352 -10.92 0.25 4.67
N GLU A 353 -10.59 1.36 4.00
CA GLU A 353 -9.59 2.33 4.46
C GLU A 353 -10.01 2.97 5.79
N VAL A 354 -11.27 3.42 5.90
CA VAL A 354 -11.82 3.97 7.15
C VAL A 354 -11.78 2.95 8.29
N MET A 355 -12.13 1.69 8.00
CA MET A 355 -12.04 0.61 8.99
C MET A 355 -10.59 0.41 9.45
N ALA A 356 -9.64 0.25 8.53
CA ALA A 356 -8.23 0.04 8.88
C ALA A 356 -7.64 1.20 9.69
N ASN A 357 -8.00 2.44 9.36
CA ASN A 357 -7.55 3.62 10.09
C ASN A 357 -8.18 3.75 11.49
N ARG A 358 -9.34 3.12 11.73
CA ARG A 358 -9.94 3.11 13.08
C ARG A 358 -8.99 2.46 14.11
N CYS A 359 -8.21 1.47 13.69
CA CYS A 359 -7.23 0.82 14.57
C CYS A 359 -6.19 1.80 15.12
N THR A 360 -5.72 2.78 14.33
CA THR A 360 -4.76 3.79 14.78
C THR A 360 -5.40 4.87 15.66
N MET A 361 -6.62 5.29 15.32
CA MET A 361 -7.33 6.33 16.07
C MET A 361 -7.68 5.91 17.50
N VAL A 362 -8.07 4.65 17.71
CA VAL A 362 -8.38 4.12 19.05
C VAL A 362 -7.13 4.12 19.94
N GLU A 363 -5.97 3.76 19.40
CA GLU A 363 -4.71 3.79 20.16
C GLU A 363 -4.24 5.23 20.43
N ALA A 364 -4.32 6.13 19.45
CA ALA A 364 -3.95 7.53 19.60
C ALA A 364 -4.77 8.25 20.69
N SER A 365 -6.08 7.97 20.76
CA SER A 365 -6.97 8.54 21.79
C SER A 365 -6.63 8.12 23.23
N ASN A 366 -5.85 7.05 23.41
CA ASN A 366 -5.38 6.61 24.73
C ASN A 366 -4.00 7.20 25.10
N THR A 367 -3.38 8.01 24.23
CA THR A 367 -2.01 8.54 24.42
C THR A 367 -1.94 9.99 24.90
N ASP A 368 -3.05 10.57 25.36
CA ASP A 368 -3.16 11.95 25.91
C ASP A 368 -2.32 12.25 27.16
N GLN A 369 -1.42 11.37 27.56
CA GLN A 369 -0.39 11.66 28.54
C GLN A 369 0.96 11.70 27.82
N TYR A 370 1.51 12.90 27.62
CA TYR A 370 2.96 13.05 27.48
C TYR A 370 3.60 12.29 28.66
N PRO A 371 4.22 11.13 28.43
CA PRO A 371 4.56 10.30 29.56
C PRO A 371 5.68 11.02 30.30
N SER A 372 5.49 11.22 31.61
CA SER A 372 6.51 11.76 32.54
C SER A 372 7.87 11.09 32.33
N ILE A 373 7.84 9.85 31.84
CA ILE A 373 8.94 9.04 31.37
C ILE A 373 9.89 9.75 30.40
N LEU A 374 9.42 10.63 29.49
CA LEU A 374 10.30 11.33 28.54
C LEU A 374 11.27 12.28 29.27
N LYS A 375 10.85 12.86 30.39
CA LYS A 375 11.73 13.70 31.23
C LYS A 375 12.78 12.87 31.98
N ASP A 376 12.48 11.60 32.24
CA ASP A 376 13.37 10.70 32.97
C ASP A 376 14.30 9.90 32.06
N TYR A 377 13.92 9.62 30.80
CA TYR A 377 14.77 8.96 29.81
C TYR A 377 16.05 9.74 29.49
N GLY A 378 16.05 11.07 29.66
CA GLY A 378 17.26 11.89 29.53
C GLY A 378 18.22 11.74 30.72
N LYS A 379 17.79 11.14 31.84
CA LYS A 379 18.57 11.04 33.07
C LYS A 379 19.32 9.72 33.09
N TYR A 380 20.63 9.80 33.30
CA TYR A 380 21.46 8.61 33.53
C TYR A 380 20.95 7.78 34.72
N SER A 381 20.48 8.42 35.80
CA SER A 381 19.95 7.72 36.98
C SER A 381 18.77 6.80 36.64
N PHE A 382 17.86 7.26 35.78
CA PHE A 382 16.75 6.44 35.32
C PHE A 382 17.25 5.17 34.62
N TRP A 383 18.21 5.29 33.69
CA TRP A 383 18.78 4.14 33.00
C TRP A 383 19.56 3.22 33.93
N LYS A 384 20.35 3.78 34.84
CA LYS A 384 21.10 3.02 35.84
C LYS A 384 20.19 2.10 36.66
N ASP A 385 19.00 2.59 37.04
CA ASP A 385 18.08 1.86 37.91
C ASP A 385 17.09 0.97 37.13
N ASN A 386 16.95 1.16 35.82
CA ASN A 386 15.92 0.50 35.02
C ASN A 386 16.43 -0.28 33.78
N TYR A 387 17.72 -0.24 33.43
CA TYR A 387 18.24 -0.88 32.20
C TYR A 387 17.95 -2.39 32.11
N SER A 388 17.88 -3.09 33.24
CA SER A 388 17.60 -4.52 33.29
C SER A 388 16.16 -4.87 32.91
N LYS A 389 15.23 -3.91 33.00
CA LYS A 389 13.82 -4.07 32.58
C LYS A 389 13.64 -3.99 31.06
N PHE A 390 14.67 -3.51 30.35
CA PHE A 390 14.67 -3.33 28.89
C PHE A 390 15.53 -4.37 28.16
N ARG A 391 15.83 -5.50 28.80
CA ARG A 391 16.60 -6.62 28.24
C ARG A 391 15.73 -7.75 27.74
#